data_AF-A0A6L8DXQ7-F1
#
_entry.id   AF-A0A6L8DXQ7-F1
#
_cell.length_a   1.000
_cell.length_b   1.000
_cell.length_c   1.000
_cell.angle_alpha   90.00
_cell.angle_beta   90.00
_cell.angle_gamma   90.00
#
_symmetry.space_group_name_H-M   'P 1'
#
loop_
_entity.id
_entity.type
_entity.pdbx_description
1 polymer ?
#
loop_
_entity_poly.entity_id
_entity_poly.type
_entity_poly.pdbx_seq_one_letter_code
_entity_poly.pdbx_strand_id
1 'polypeptide(L)'
;MKRNVQIVLLCEDTQHETFARRFLKETGWSTRRLRVEKAPGGRGSAEQFVRVRFPKELAAYRRQQGAVAQALIVILDGDRKGARRRQADLDEVCRANQVDVRRWDERVLVLVPTWNIETWIAYLDGQTVDEAEPNYSRLPRPRECQSRVETLAAMCRDRILRAPAPPSLESACTEYARLSQ
;
A
#
# COMPACT_ATOMS: atom_id res chain seq x y z
N MET A 1 15.21 -9.03 14.60
CA MET A 1 14.72 -7.66 14.30
C MET A 1 15.13 -7.35 12.86
N LYS A 2 14.19 -7.17 11.92
CA LYS A 2 14.58 -6.85 10.53
C LYS A 2 15.24 -5.46 10.46
N ARG A 3 16.18 -5.32 9.50
CA ARG A 3 17.13 -4.21 9.23
C ARG A 3 16.63 -2.80 9.62
N ASN A 4 17.56 -1.91 10.02
CA ASN A 4 17.33 -0.46 10.16
C ASN A 4 17.02 0.18 8.78
N VAL A 5 15.82 -0.08 8.25
CA VAL A 5 15.35 0.43 6.96
C VAL A 5 14.58 1.72 7.19
N GLN A 6 14.89 2.76 6.44
CA GLN A 6 14.06 3.95 6.36
C GLN A 6 12.87 3.67 5.46
N ILE A 7 11.66 3.78 6.01
CA ILE A 7 10.43 3.52 5.26
C ILE A 7 9.78 4.86 4.96
N VAL A 8 9.46 5.08 3.69
CA VAL A 8 8.58 6.16 3.25
C VAL A 8 7.22 5.53 2.93
N LEU A 9 6.17 6.01 3.56
CA LEU A 9 4.80 5.65 3.25
C LEU A 9 4.12 6.82 2.56
N LEU A 10 3.74 6.65 1.30
CA LEU A 10 2.94 7.60 0.54
C LEU A 10 1.50 7.08 0.47
N CYS A 11 0.54 7.80 1.05
CA CYS A 11 -0.84 7.31 1.10
C CYS A 11 -1.89 8.41 1.01
N GLU A 12 -3.13 8.03 0.66
CA GLU A 12 -4.24 8.97 0.53
C GLU A 12 -4.71 9.51 1.89
N ASP A 13 -4.85 8.64 2.90
CA ASP A 13 -5.55 9.00 4.14
C ASP A 13 -5.02 8.30 5.40
N THR A 14 -5.70 8.55 6.52
CA THR A 14 -5.34 8.01 7.84
C THR A 14 -5.67 6.52 7.98
N GLN A 15 -6.65 6.00 7.23
CA GLN A 15 -6.97 4.58 7.23
C GLN A 15 -5.83 3.79 6.60
N HIS A 16 -5.32 4.25 5.44
CA HIS A 16 -4.14 3.71 4.80
C HIS A 16 -2.91 3.74 5.70
N GLU A 17 -2.64 4.89 6.33
CA GLU A 17 -1.53 5.02 7.26
C GLU A 17 -1.62 4.02 8.42
N THR A 18 -2.79 3.93 9.04
CA THR A 18 -3.03 3.06 10.21
C THR A 18 -2.86 1.60 9.83
N PHE A 19 -3.43 1.20 8.68
CA PHE A 19 -3.32 -0.15 8.15
C PHE A 19 -1.85 -0.53 7.89
N ALA A 20 -1.12 0.29 7.13
CA ALA A 20 0.27 0.04 6.77
C ALA A 20 1.18 -0.02 7.99
N ARG A 21 1.06 0.96 8.90
CA ARG A 21 1.89 1.04 10.11
C ARG A 21 1.72 -0.20 10.99
N ARG A 22 0.47 -0.65 11.16
CA ARG A 22 0.18 -1.88 11.93
C ARG A 22 0.75 -3.10 11.22
N PHE A 23 0.53 -3.23 9.92
CA PHE A 23 0.98 -4.40 9.16
C PHE A 23 2.51 -4.53 9.18
N LEU A 24 3.23 -3.41 9.04
CA LEU A 24 4.68 -3.37 9.19
C LEU A 24 5.12 -3.85 10.59
N LYS A 25 4.46 -3.37 11.64
CA LYS A 25 4.76 -3.78 13.02
C LYS A 25 4.53 -5.28 13.23
N GLU A 26 3.37 -5.79 12.82
CA GLU A 26 3.01 -7.22 12.98
C GLU A 26 3.92 -8.16 12.19
N THR A 27 4.46 -7.68 11.07
CA THR A 27 5.40 -8.45 10.25
C THR A 27 6.88 -8.21 10.60
N GLY A 28 7.14 -7.53 11.73
CA GLY A 28 8.48 -7.41 12.33
C GLY A 28 9.36 -6.29 11.77
N TRP A 29 8.79 -5.37 10.99
CA TRP A 29 9.49 -4.17 10.53
C TRP A 29 9.54 -3.08 11.60
N SER A 30 10.67 -2.37 11.67
CA SER A 30 10.77 -1.21 12.55
C SER A 30 10.05 -0.01 11.94
N THR A 31 9.03 0.50 12.63
CA THR A 31 8.34 1.74 12.26
C THR A 31 8.98 2.99 12.87
N ARG A 32 10.17 2.87 13.51
CA ARG A 32 10.88 3.99 14.15
C ARG A 32 11.33 5.06 13.15
N ARG A 33 11.69 4.63 11.93
CA ARG A 33 12.13 5.51 10.83
C ARG A 33 11.10 5.53 9.69
N LEU A 34 9.82 5.59 10.06
CA LEU A 34 8.71 5.71 9.12
C LEU A 34 8.38 7.20 8.90
N ARG A 35 8.67 7.71 7.69
CA ARG A 35 8.16 9.01 7.21
C ARG A 35 6.86 8.76 6.45
N VAL A 36 5.83 9.55 6.75
CA VAL A 36 4.52 9.45 6.11
C VAL A 36 4.27 10.71 5.28
N GLU A 37 4.04 10.52 3.98
CA GLU A 37 3.52 11.52 3.05
C GLU A 37 2.04 11.21 2.82
N LYS A 38 1.16 12.03 3.40
CA LYS A 38 -0.29 11.83 3.35
C LYS A 38 -0.97 13.04 2.73
N ALA A 39 -2.04 12.81 1.98
CA ALA A 39 -2.79 13.90 1.38
C ALA A 39 -3.31 14.87 2.47
N PRO A 40 -3.22 16.19 2.25
CA PRO A 40 -3.77 17.16 3.19
C PRO A 40 -5.30 17.07 3.19
N GLY A 41 -5.90 16.96 4.38
CA GLY A 41 -7.35 16.84 4.50
C GLY A 41 -8.10 18.01 3.86
N GLY A 42 -9.20 17.71 3.16
CA GLY A 42 -10.13 18.71 2.64
C GLY A 42 -9.66 19.53 1.43
N ARG A 43 -8.56 19.15 0.76
CA ARG A 43 -8.06 19.86 -0.44
C ARG A 43 -7.71 18.89 -1.58
N GLY A 44 -8.43 19.01 -2.69
CA GLY A 44 -8.17 18.27 -3.92
C GLY A 44 -8.44 16.77 -3.82
N SER A 45 -8.05 16.02 -4.85
CA SER A 45 -8.15 14.57 -4.88
C SER A 45 -6.97 13.93 -4.14
N ALA A 46 -7.26 13.07 -3.15
CA ALA A 46 -6.23 12.36 -2.39
C ALA A 46 -5.43 11.39 -3.29
N GLU A 47 -6.10 10.74 -4.25
CA GLU A 47 -5.47 10.00 -5.35
C GLU A 47 -4.48 10.89 -6.11
N GLN A 48 -4.92 12.08 -6.52
CA GLN A 48 -4.08 12.97 -7.33
C GLN A 48 -2.86 13.42 -6.54
N PHE A 49 -2.99 13.63 -5.23
CA PHE A 49 -1.86 13.90 -4.35
C PHE A 49 -0.83 12.77 -4.42
N VAL A 50 -1.25 11.52 -4.25
CA VAL A 50 -0.35 10.35 -4.33
C VAL A 50 0.29 10.28 -5.70
N ARG A 51 -0.50 10.42 -6.77
CA ARG A 51 0.00 10.35 -8.15
C ARG A 51 1.04 11.42 -8.48
N VAL A 52 0.85 12.65 -8.01
CA VAL A 52 1.81 13.76 -8.22
C VAL A 52 3.06 13.62 -7.35
N ARG A 53 2.93 13.02 -6.15
CA ARG A 53 4.06 12.83 -5.24
C ARG A 53 4.91 11.61 -5.58
N PHE A 54 4.32 10.57 -6.16
CA PHE A 54 5.00 9.31 -6.40
C PHE A 54 6.32 9.43 -7.18
N PRO A 55 6.41 10.13 -8.33
CA PRO A 55 7.69 10.26 -9.05
C PRO A 55 8.78 10.94 -8.22
N LYS A 56 8.40 11.91 -7.37
CA LYS A 56 9.33 12.64 -6.50
C LYS A 56 9.90 11.72 -5.42
N GLU A 57 9.05 10.91 -4.81
CA GLU A 57 9.45 9.94 -3.80
C GLU A 57 10.26 8.78 -4.38
N LEU A 58 9.92 8.33 -5.60
CA LEU A 58 10.70 7.32 -6.32
C LEU A 58 12.11 7.84 -6.68
N ALA A 59 12.21 9.07 -7.18
CA ALA A 59 13.50 9.70 -7.46
C ALA A 59 14.34 9.89 -6.18
N ALA A 60 13.72 10.31 -5.08
CA ALA A 60 14.38 10.45 -3.79
C ALA A 60 14.88 9.10 -3.25
N TYR A 61 14.05 8.05 -3.35
CA TYR A 61 14.42 6.68 -2.99
C TYR A 61 15.68 6.24 -3.74
N ARG A 62 15.70 6.36 -5.08
CA ARG A 62 16.84 5.97 -5.92
C ARG A 62 18.11 6.74 -5.58
N ARG A 63 18.00 8.05 -5.36
CA ARG A 63 19.15 8.90 -4.99
C ARG A 63 19.82 8.42 -3.69
N GLN A 64 19.07 7.80 -2.78
CA GLN A 64 19.56 7.40 -1.47
C GLN A 64 19.86 5.89 -1.35
N GLN A 65 19.56 5.07 -2.37
CA GLN A 65 19.73 3.61 -2.34
C GLN A 65 21.17 3.16 -1.99
N GLY A 66 22.19 3.93 -2.35
CA GLY A 66 23.59 3.62 -2.04
C GLY A 66 24.05 4.02 -0.63
N ALA A 67 23.31 4.88 0.07
CA ALA A 67 23.71 5.46 1.35
C ALA A 67 22.92 4.88 2.54
N VAL A 68 21.65 4.54 2.33
CA VAL A 68 20.74 4.10 3.40
C VAL A 68 19.92 2.93 2.88
N ALA A 69 19.70 1.90 3.70
CA ALA A 69 18.72 0.88 3.38
C ALA A 69 17.31 1.48 3.44
N GLN A 70 16.56 1.45 2.34
CA GLN A 70 15.25 2.11 2.25
C GLN A 70 14.17 1.23 1.64
N ALA A 71 12.92 1.59 1.90
CA ALA A 71 11.74 1.09 1.20
C ALA A 71 10.73 2.22 0.98
N LEU A 72 10.07 2.21 -0.18
CA LEU A 72 8.94 3.08 -0.48
C LEU A 72 7.68 2.23 -0.56
N ILE A 73 6.66 2.58 0.21
CA ILE A 73 5.36 1.92 0.20
C ILE A 73 4.34 2.96 -0.23
N VAL A 74 3.58 2.65 -1.26
CA VAL A 74 2.53 3.50 -1.82
C VAL A 74 1.21 2.81 -1.63
N ILE A 75 0.23 3.51 -1.06
CA ILE A 75 -1.14 3.01 -0.92
C ILE A 75 -2.11 4.05 -1.47
N LEU A 76 -2.91 3.64 -2.43
CA LEU A 76 -3.94 4.47 -3.05
C LEU A 76 -5.13 3.60 -3.42
N ASP A 77 -6.32 4.19 -3.41
CA ASP A 77 -7.55 3.48 -3.71
C ASP A 77 -7.60 3.13 -5.19
N GLY A 78 -8.25 2.02 -5.55
CA GLY A 78 -8.41 1.61 -6.94
C GLY A 78 -9.56 2.33 -7.63
N ASP A 79 -10.56 2.76 -6.87
CA ASP A 79 -11.92 3.02 -7.36
C ASP A 79 -12.39 1.91 -8.32
N ARG A 80 -13.29 2.26 -9.25
CA ARG A 80 -13.72 1.41 -10.37
C ARG A 80 -12.59 1.07 -11.35
N LYS A 81 -11.46 1.78 -11.31
CA LYS A 81 -10.32 1.54 -12.22
C LYS A 81 -9.54 0.27 -11.83
N GLY A 82 -9.53 -0.06 -10.55
CA GLY A 82 -8.81 -1.21 -10.00
C GLY A 82 -7.28 -1.08 -10.02
N ALA A 83 -6.62 -2.08 -9.44
CA ALA A 83 -5.18 -2.06 -9.17
C ALA A 83 -4.30 -1.84 -10.40
N ARG A 84 -4.54 -2.60 -11.47
CA ARG A 84 -3.72 -2.56 -12.69
C ARG A 84 -3.73 -1.18 -13.34
N ARG A 85 -4.90 -0.54 -13.45
CA ARG A 85 -5.00 0.78 -14.07
C ARG A 85 -4.33 1.85 -13.20
N ARG A 86 -4.47 1.81 -11.87
CA ARG A 86 -3.77 2.76 -10.99
C ARG A 86 -2.26 2.61 -11.05
N GLN A 87 -1.73 1.39 -11.14
CA GLN A 87 -0.30 1.17 -11.39
C GLN A 87 0.14 1.79 -12.72
N ALA A 88 -0.64 1.62 -13.78
CA ALA A 88 -0.36 2.26 -15.07
C ALA A 88 -0.43 3.81 -15.00
N ASP A 89 -1.39 4.36 -14.26
CA ASP A 89 -1.51 5.82 -14.03
C ASP A 89 -0.24 6.36 -13.31
N LEU A 90 0.31 5.61 -12.34
CA LEU A 90 1.57 5.98 -11.68
C LEU A 90 2.77 5.92 -12.65
N ASP A 91 2.86 4.89 -13.47
CA ASP A 91 3.91 4.75 -14.49
C ASP A 91 3.85 5.87 -15.54
N GLU A 92 2.64 6.24 -15.98
CA GLU A 92 2.42 7.35 -16.91
C GLU A 92 2.92 8.67 -16.33
N VAL A 93 2.61 8.96 -15.06
CA VAL A 93 3.08 10.17 -14.41
C VAL A 93 4.58 10.15 -14.14
N CYS A 94 5.19 8.99 -13.87
CA CYS A 94 6.65 8.85 -13.85
C CYS A 94 7.27 9.27 -15.20
N ARG A 95 6.78 8.72 -16.32
CA ARG A 95 7.27 9.07 -17.66
C ARG A 95 7.08 10.55 -17.98
N ALA A 96 5.92 11.12 -17.66
CA ALA A 96 5.63 12.54 -17.86
C ALA A 96 6.56 13.47 -17.05
N ASN A 97 7.09 13.00 -15.92
CA ASN A 97 8.05 13.73 -15.08
C ASN A 97 9.51 13.33 -15.35
N GLN A 98 9.79 12.59 -16.44
CA GLN A 98 11.12 12.11 -16.80
C GLN A 98 11.81 11.29 -15.68
N VAL A 99 11.00 10.56 -14.92
CA VAL A 99 11.46 9.59 -13.92
C VAL A 99 11.19 8.21 -14.48
N ASP A 100 12.20 7.34 -14.54
CA ASP A 100 12.02 5.95 -14.95
C ASP A 100 10.92 5.29 -14.10
N VAL A 101 10.09 4.44 -14.72
CA VAL A 101 9.10 3.65 -13.98
C VAL A 101 9.77 2.77 -12.93
N ARG A 102 9.01 2.36 -11.91
CA ARG A 102 9.55 1.48 -10.86
C ARG A 102 10.08 0.18 -11.48
N ARG A 103 11.20 -0.32 -10.97
CA ARG A 103 11.78 -1.61 -11.37
C ARG A 103 11.32 -2.71 -10.43
N TRP A 104 11.33 -3.95 -10.92
CA TRP A 104 10.84 -5.10 -10.16
C TRP A 104 11.79 -5.51 -9.01
N ASP A 105 13.06 -5.15 -9.09
CA ASP A 105 14.10 -5.43 -8.10
C ASP A 105 14.18 -4.35 -7.01
N GLU A 106 13.45 -3.24 -7.16
CA GLU A 106 13.38 -2.18 -6.17
C GLU A 106 12.45 -2.56 -5.00
N ARG A 107 12.79 -2.08 -3.79
CA ARG A 107 11.93 -2.15 -2.59
C ARG A 107 10.86 -1.05 -2.61
N VAL A 108 10.12 -1.00 -3.71
CA VAL A 108 9.04 -0.03 -3.98
C VAL A 108 7.74 -0.80 -4.18
N LEU A 109 6.86 -0.74 -3.18
CA LEU A 109 5.59 -1.47 -3.15
C LEU A 109 4.46 -0.50 -3.53
N VAL A 110 3.58 -0.96 -4.42
CA VAL A 110 2.37 -0.22 -4.79
C VAL A 110 1.17 -1.09 -4.46
N LEU A 111 0.46 -0.71 -3.40
CA LEU A 111 -0.70 -1.42 -2.87
C LEU A 111 -1.95 -0.65 -3.30
N VAL A 112 -2.85 -1.33 -4.01
CA VAL A 112 -4.05 -0.70 -4.56
C VAL A 112 -5.27 -1.54 -4.25
N PRO A 113 -5.95 -1.33 -3.11
CA PRO A 113 -7.23 -1.96 -2.87
C PRO A 113 -8.22 -1.58 -3.99
N THR A 114 -8.83 -2.54 -4.67
CA THR A 114 -9.90 -2.21 -5.64
C THR A 114 -11.05 -1.56 -4.90
N TRP A 115 -11.64 -0.50 -5.48
CA TRP A 115 -12.46 0.48 -4.78
C TRP A 115 -11.71 1.23 -3.69
N ASN A 116 -11.55 0.61 -2.53
CA ASN A 116 -10.97 1.23 -1.34
C ASN A 116 -10.42 0.21 -0.35
N ILE A 117 -9.69 0.68 0.66
CA ILE A 117 -9.15 -0.19 1.72
C ILE A 117 -10.21 -0.95 2.51
N GLU A 118 -11.45 -0.45 2.59
CA GLU A 118 -12.58 -1.15 3.20
C GLU A 118 -12.87 -2.49 2.52
N THR A 119 -12.61 -2.60 1.22
CA THR A 119 -12.74 -3.84 0.45
C THR A 119 -11.84 -4.94 1.02
N TRP A 120 -10.59 -4.60 1.37
CA TRP A 120 -9.69 -5.55 2.04
C TRP A 120 -10.13 -5.85 3.47
N ILE A 121 -10.59 -4.84 4.18
CA ILE A 121 -11.05 -4.98 5.56
C ILE A 121 -12.25 -5.94 5.63
N ALA A 122 -13.22 -5.82 4.72
CA ALA A 122 -14.38 -6.71 4.64
C ALA A 122 -13.97 -8.16 4.40
N TYR A 123 -13.02 -8.40 3.49
CA TYR A 123 -12.48 -9.73 3.25
C TYR A 123 -11.79 -10.31 4.51
N LEU A 124 -11.02 -9.47 5.22
CA LEU A 124 -10.34 -9.86 6.46
C LEU A 124 -11.31 -10.11 7.63
N ASP A 125 -12.53 -9.58 7.54
CA ASP A 125 -13.65 -9.89 8.44
C ASP A 125 -14.37 -11.20 8.08
N GLY A 126 -13.87 -11.93 7.07
CA GLY A 126 -14.45 -13.21 6.64
C GLY A 126 -15.54 -13.08 5.57
N GLN A 127 -15.84 -11.87 5.10
CA GLN A 127 -16.84 -11.68 4.04
C GLN A 127 -16.30 -12.14 2.69
N THR A 128 -17.14 -12.74 1.86
CA THR A 128 -16.80 -12.94 0.44
C THR A 128 -16.88 -11.61 -0.27
N VAL A 129 -15.77 -11.17 -0.84
CA VAL A 129 -15.63 -9.88 -1.51
C VAL A 129 -15.59 -10.09 -3.01
N ASP A 130 -16.50 -9.41 -3.71
CA ASP A 130 -16.45 -9.16 -5.14
C ASP A 130 -15.93 -7.74 -5.41
N GLU A 131 -14.81 -7.63 -6.11
CA GLU A 131 -14.20 -6.34 -6.47
C GLU A 131 -14.89 -5.66 -7.67
N ALA A 132 -15.89 -6.31 -8.29
CA ALA A 132 -16.76 -5.68 -9.28
C ALA A 132 -17.78 -4.72 -8.63
N GLU A 133 -18.04 -4.85 -7.33
CA GLU A 133 -19.07 -4.12 -6.59
C GLU A 133 -18.46 -3.14 -5.57
N PRO A 134 -18.97 -1.89 -5.44
CA PRO A 134 -18.40 -0.87 -4.56
C PRO A 134 -18.85 -0.93 -3.08
N ASN A 135 -19.63 -1.93 -2.68
CA ASN A 135 -20.54 -1.83 -1.54
C ASN A 135 -19.92 -2.21 -0.17
N TYR A 136 -18.65 -1.86 0.08
CA TYR A 136 -18.00 -2.14 1.37
C TYR A 136 -18.03 -0.92 2.29
N SER A 137 -18.64 -1.09 3.45
CA SER A 137 -18.86 -0.01 4.42
C SER A 137 -17.56 0.39 5.13
N ARG A 138 -17.40 1.70 5.35
CA ARG A 138 -16.31 2.24 6.17
C ARG A 138 -16.39 1.75 7.60
N LEU A 139 -15.21 1.49 8.17
CA LEU A 139 -15.11 1.25 9.61
C LEU A 139 -15.55 2.51 10.37
N PRO A 140 -16.31 2.38 11.47
CA PRO A 140 -16.67 3.52 12.32
C PRO A 140 -15.45 4.27 12.87
N ARG A 141 -14.34 3.55 13.10
CA ARG A 141 -13.05 4.15 13.50
C ARG A 141 -11.87 3.45 12.83
N PRO A 142 -10.86 4.20 12.32
CA PRO A 142 -9.71 3.57 11.66
C PRO A 142 -8.91 2.58 12.48
N ARG A 143 -8.85 2.79 13.79
CA ARG A 143 -8.14 1.91 14.73
C ARG A 143 -8.73 0.50 14.84
N GLU A 144 -9.97 0.29 14.39
CA GLU A 144 -10.68 -1.00 14.48
C GLU A 144 -10.15 -2.01 13.45
N CYS A 145 -9.27 -1.61 12.54
CA CYS A 145 -8.59 -2.54 11.63
C CYS A 145 -7.56 -3.47 12.28
N GLN A 146 -7.32 -3.38 13.60
CA GLN A 146 -6.24 -4.11 14.28
C GLN A 146 -6.29 -5.63 14.06
N SER A 147 -7.40 -6.28 14.43
CA SER A 147 -7.56 -7.73 14.27
C SER A 147 -7.49 -8.17 12.81
N ARG A 148 -7.96 -7.33 11.88
CA ARG A 148 -7.88 -7.58 10.43
C ARG A 148 -6.43 -7.57 9.94
N VAL A 149 -5.63 -6.62 10.41
CA VAL A 149 -4.21 -6.53 10.05
C VAL A 149 -3.41 -7.69 10.63
N GLU A 150 -3.71 -8.12 11.85
CA GLU A 150 -3.12 -9.32 12.47
C GLU A 150 -3.47 -10.58 11.65
N THR A 151 -4.74 -10.69 11.22
CA THR A 151 -5.21 -11.76 10.33
C THR A 151 -4.45 -11.76 9.00
N LEU A 152 -4.31 -10.60 8.35
CA LEU A 152 -3.55 -10.49 7.11
C LEU A 152 -2.07 -10.84 7.32
N ALA A 153 -1.47 -10.40 8.42
CA ALA A 153 -0.07 -10.72 8.74
C ALA A 153 0.15 -12.22 8.94
N ALA A 154 -0.80 -12.92 9.57
CA ALA A 154 -0.79 -14.38 9.69
C ALA A 154 -0.94 -15.05 8.32
N MET A 155 -1.95 -14.68 7.53
CA MET A 155 -2.16 -15.21 6.17
C MET A 155 -0.94 -15.01 5.26
N CYS A 156 -0.31 -13.83 5.31
CA CYS A 156 0.92 -13.54 4.57
C CYS A 156 2.11 -14.38 5.04
N ARG A 157 2.22 -14.66 6.35
CA ARG A 157 3.28 -15.51 6.92
C ARG A 157 3.13 -16.94 6.43
N ASP A 158 1.90 -17.44 6.41
CA ASP A 158 1.57 -18.80 5.99
C ASP A 158 1.48 -18.93 4.45
N ARG A 159 1.56 -17.79 3.73
CA ARG A 159 1.41 -17.66 2.28
C ARG A 159 0.09 -18.23 1.75
N ILE A 160 -0.96 -18.18 2.58
CA ILE A 160 -2.28 -18.72 2.25
C ILE A 160 -3.32 -17.65 2.57
N LEU A 161 -3.97 -17.15 1.53
CA LEU A 161 -5.19 -16.34 1.64
C LEU A 161 -6.42 -17.27 1.64
N ARG A 162 -7.48 -16.89 2.37
CA ARG A 162 -8.79 -17.54 2.30
C ARG A 162 -9.38 -17.39 0.90
N ALA A 163 -9.86 -18.49 0.32
CA ALA A 163 -10.54 -18.45 -0.97
C ALA A 163 -12.03 -18.03 -0.82
N PRO A 164 -12.58 -17.27 -1.78
CA PRO A 164 -11.87 -16.57 -2.85
C PRO A 164 -11.17 -15.31 -2.32
N ALA A 165 -9.91 -15.11 -2.72
CA ALA A 165 -9.15 -13.93 -2.33
C ALA A 165 -9.39 -12.79 -3.33
N PRO A 166 -9.51 -11.52 -2.88
CA PRO A 166 -9.61 -10.37 -3.76
C PRO A 166 -8.33 -10.24 -4.62
N PRO A 167 -8.43 -10.11 -5.95
CA PRO A 167 -7.25 -10.02 -6.82
C PRO A 167 -6.28 -8.91 -6.43
N SER A 168 -6.79 -7.77 -5.95
CA SER A 168 -5.92 -6.68 -5.49
C SER A 168 -5.13 -7.04 -4.23
N LEU A 169 -5.69 -7.87 -3.35
CA LEU A 169 -5.00 -8.34 -2.16
C LEU A 169 -3.95 -9.41 -2.50
N GLU A 170 -4.22 -10.29 -3.45
CA GLU A 170 -3.22 -11.24 -3.96
C GLU A 170 -2.00 -10.50 -4.56
N SER A 171 -2.25 -9.45 -5.34
CA SER A 171 -1.19 -8.57 -5.86
C SER A 171 -0.40 -7.92 -4.72
N ALA A 172 -1.07 -7.46 -3.66
CA ALA A 172 -0.42 -6.86 -2.51
C ALA A 172 0.47 -7.86 -1.73
N CYS A 173 0.02 -9.11 -1.56
CA CYS A 173 0.81 -10.17 -0.96
C CYS A 173 2.07 -10.49 -1.77
N THR A 174 1.96 -10.47 -3.11
CA THR A 174 3.11 -10.65 -4.01
C THR A 174 4.12 -9.51 -3.87
N GLU A 175 3.66 -8.26 -3.82
CA GLU A 175 4.51 -7.08 -3.56
C GLU A 175 5.19 -7.18 -2.18
N TYR A 176 4.47 -7.63 -1.15
CA TYR A 176 5.04 -7.81 0.18
C TYR A 176 6.10 -8.92 0.25
N ALA A 177 5.87 -10.04 -0.43
CA ALA A 177 6.82 -11.14 -0.48
C ALA A 177 8.20 -10.67 -0.99
N ARG A 178 8.22 -9.76 -1.98
CA ARG A 178 9.46 -9.12 -2.49
C ARG A 178 10.19 -8.28 -1.44
N LEU A 179 9.45 -7.55 -0.60
CA LEU A 179 10.06 -6.75 0.47
C LEU A 179 10.71 -7.62 1.55
N SER A 180 10.17 -8.82 1.75
CA SER A 180 10.56 -9.71 2.84
C SER A 180 11.78 -10.59 2.56
N GLN A 181 12.24 -10.62 1.30
CA GLN A 181 13.48 -11.25 0.81
C GLN A 181 14.69 -10.32 1.05
#